data_AF-A0A0K9Q5C8-F1
#
_entry.id   AF-A0A0K9Q5C8-F1
#
_cell.length_a   1.000
_cell.length_b   1.000
_cell.length_c   1.000
_cell.angle_alpha   90.00
_cell.angle_beta   90.00
_cell.angle_gamma   90.00
#
_symmetry.space_group_name_H-M   'P 1'
#
loop_
_entity.id
_entity.type
_entity.pdbx_description
1 polymer ?
#
loop_
_entity_poly.entity_id
_entity_poly.type
_entity_poly.pdbx_seq_one_letter_code
_entity_poly.pdbx_strand_id
1 'polypeptide(L)'
;MVRSKILILFVLFLSLFFFASNAEIKDLKIASDPRSLILFEKFGFTHLGHVNISVRKVSVVSSVSPPNHDLIGFFLISDENLLEAAYEAQQQTPQNPNPASFCVLSSPHVYKLFTFKDLKSRRYSKSFPISHPDEYSLFYASCSPEVKVTMSVRTAMYNLQERDGKPDFLSVGQTKLPSLYLFFALVYIISFGFWVYLCGFKNRSSMHRIHALMGALLITKGLNLLFEAEDQHYIKSTGTPHGWDVLFYLFQFLRGVLFFTVIVLIGTGWSFLKPFLQDREKKVLMVVIPLQVLANIASVVTGETGPFIQDWVTWQQVFLLVDITCCCAIMFPIVWSIRTLKETSKTDGKAARNLAKLTLFRQFYGVVVGYLYFTRIVVFALQTIAAYKYRWVSVMASEVASTAFYAYMFYMFRPTERNQYFAIDDEDEEAAQVALQEEDFEL
;
A
#
# COMPACT_ATOMS: atom_id res chain seq x y z
N MET A 1 21.77 -27.28 7.03
CA MET A 1 22.10 -26.21 6.05
C MET A 1 20.91 -25.33 5.66
N VAL A 2 19.75 -25.88 5.30
CA VAL A 2 18.55 -25.11 4.86
C VAL A 2 18.01 -24.15 5.95
N ARG A 3 17.90 -24.60 7.21
CA ARG A 3 17.45 -23.75 8.33
C ARG A 3 18.34 -22.53 8.59
N SER A 4 19.66 -22.68 8.45
CA SER A 4 20.61 -21.57 8.65
C SER A 4 20.54 -20.56 7.50
N LYS A 5 20.34 -21.03 6.25
CA LYS A 5 20.09 -20.14 5.11
C LYS A 5 18.77 -19.38 5.22
N ILE A 6 17.70 -20.02 5.72
CA ILE A 6 16.40 -19.36 5.99
C ILE A 6 16.54 -18.32 7.10
N LEU A 7 17.26 -18.63 8.17
CA LEU A 7 17.50 -17.68 9.27
C LEU A 7 18.32 -16.47 8.79
N ILE A 8 19.37 -16.69 7.99
CA ILE A 8 20.17 -15.60 7.41
C ILE A 8 19.33 -14.76 6.45
N LEU A 9 18.50 -15.37 5.62
CA LEU A 9 17.58 -14.65 4.73
C LEU A 9 16.55 -13.84 5.53
N PHE A 10 16.03 -14.40 6.62
CA PHE A 10 15.10 -13.72 7.52
C PHE A 10 15.76 -12.55 8.28
N VAL A 11 17.02 -12.70 8.70
CA VAL A 11 17.79 -11.62 9.36
C VAL A 11 18.16 -10.51 8.38
N LEU A 12 18.60 -10.86 7.17
CA LEU A 12 18.81 -9.89 6.09
C LEU A 12 17.49 -9.17 5.74
N PHE A 13 16.39 -9.91 5.72
CA PHE A 13 15.07 -9.35 5.49
C PHE A 13 14.60 -8.42 6.61
N LEU A 14 14.82 -8.78 7.88
CA LEU A 14 14.58 -7.89 9.02
C LEU A 14 15.44 -6.63 8.94
N SER A 15 16.70 -6.76 8.51
CA SER A 15 17.59 -5.59 8.36
C SER A 15 17.07 -4.58 7.34
N LEU A 16 16.33 -5.00 6.30
CA LEU A 16 15.70 -4.10 5.33
C LEU A 16 14.63 -3.18 5.94
N PHE A 17 13.96 -3.59 7.03
CA PHE A 17 12.97 -2.74 7.73
C PHE A 17 13.60 -1.71 8.68
N PHE A 18 14.90 -1.83 8.98
CA PHE A 18 15.59 -0.86 9.86
C PHE A 18 16.12 0.37 9.10
N PHE A 19 15.98 0.41 7.77
CA PHE A 19 16.55 1.48 6.97
C PHE A 19 15.52 2.57 6.65
N ALA A 20 15.65 3.65 7.41
CA ALA A 20 14.98 4.94 7.29
C ALA A 20 13.47 4.92 7.56
N SER A 21 13.06 5.91 8.34
CA SER A 21 11.69 6.11 8.79
C SER A 21 11.13 7.40 8.23
N ASN A 22 9.92 7.34 7.68
CA ASN A 22 9.25 8.48 7.07
C ASN A 22 8.83 9.50 8.14
N ALA A 23 9.65 10.53 8.32
CA ALA A 23 9.26 11.75 9.02
C ALA A 23 8.52 12.71 8.06
N GLU A 24 7.46 13.37 8.50
CA GLU A 24 6.87 14.51 7.76
C GLU A 24 7.80 15.72 7.81
N ILE A 25 8.65 15.81 8.84
CA ILE A 25 9.81 16.71 8.80
C ILE A 25 10.91 16.04 7.97
N LYS A 26 11.08 16.46 6.71
CA LYS A 26 12.10 15.90 5.82
C LYS A 26 13.43 16.63 5.99
N ASP A 27 14.52 15.87 6.11
CA ASP A 27 15.91 16.37 6.08
C ASP A 27 16.64 15.75 4.88
N LEU A 28 16.64 16.45 3.75
CA LEU A 28 17.09 15.96 2.45
C LEU A 28 18.46 16.52 2.07
N LYS A 29 19.29 15.69 1.46
CA LYS A 29 20.59 16.08 0.90
C LYS A 29 20.60 15.84 -0.59
N ILE A 30 20.74 16.92 -1.34
CA ILE A 30 20.85 16.91 -2.80
C ILE A 30 22.31 17.21 -3.15
N ALA A 31 22.90 16.41 -4.03
CA ALA A 31 24.28 16.55 -4.44
C ALA A 31 24.39 16.50 -5.96
N SER A 32 24.92 17.58 -6.54
CA SER A 32 25.18 17.75 -7.98
C SER A 32 23.99 17.35 -8.87
N ASP A 33 22.77 17.70 -8.46
CA ASP A 33 21.54 17.30 -9.15
C ASP A 33 21.26 18.24 -10.33
N PRO A 34 21.10 17.71 -11.56
CA PRO A 34 20.88 18.52 -12.76
C PRO A 34 19.40 18.86 -13.02
N ARG A 35 18.45 18.35 -12.23
CA ARG A 35 17.02 18.54 -12.51
C ARG A 35 16.62 20.00 -12.34
N SER A 36 15.93 20.53 -13.34
CA SER A 36 15.36 21.89 -13.33
C SER A 36 14.14 22.02 -12.44
N LEU A 37 13.48 20.91 -12.08
CA LEU A 37 12.33 20.87 -11.20
C LEU A 37 12.44 19.64 -10.29
N ILE A 38 12.29 19.83 -8.97
CA ILE A 38 12.34 18.75 -7.98
C ILE A 38 11.14 18.90 -7.05
N LEU A 39 10.27 17.87 -6.99
CA LEU A 39 9.18 17.79 -6.02
C LEU A 39 9.72 17.32 -4.67
N PHE A 40 9.43 18.06 -3.62
CA PHE A 40 9.84 17.71 -2.26
C PHE A 40 8.74 16.97 -1.52
N GLU A 41 7.55 17.55 -1.50
CA GLU A 41 6.48 17.13 -0.63
C GLU A 41 5.15 17.70 -1.12
N LYS A 42 4.07 17.00 -0.82
CA LYS A 42 2.70 17.43 -1.14
C LYS A 42 1.88 17.36 0.14
N PHE A 43 1.21 18.45 0.48
CA PHE A 43 0.55 18.60 1.77
C PHE A 43 -0.77 19.36 1.66
N GLY A 44 -1.81 18.82 2.30
CA GLY A 44 -3.13 19.44 2.40
C GLY A 44 -3.19 20.44 3.54
N PHE A 45 -3.36 21.72 3.24
CA PHE A 45 -3.42 22.80 4.22
C PHE A 45 -4.85 23.23 4.59
N THR A 46 -4.94 23.74 5.81
CA THR A 46 -6.03 24.58 6.31
C THR A 46 -5.64 26.05 6.18
N HIS A 47 -6.56 26.95 6.55
CA HIS A 47 -6.28 28.39 6.63
C HIS A 47 -5.26 28.78 7.73
N LEU A 48 -4.89 27.84 8.61
CA LEU A 48 -3.86 27.98 9.64
C LEU A 48 -2.58 27.20 9.29
N GLY A 49 -2.40 26.87 8.01
CA GLY A 49 -1.27 26.13 7.49
C GLY A 49 0.03 26.92 7.55
N HIS A 50 1.14 26.23 7.79
CA HIS A 50 2.47 26.81 7.79
C HIS A 50 3.45 25.91 7.05
N VAL A 51 4.32 26.52 6.25
CA VAL A 51 5.46 25.86 5.60
C VAL A 51 6.73 26.44 6.18
N ASN A 52 7.54 25.58 6.80
CA ASN A 52 8.88 25.95 7.26
C ASN A 52 9.92 25.29 6.36
N ILE A 53 10.79 26.12 5.78
CA ILE A 53 11.86 25.67 4.88
C ILE A 53 13.19 26.25 5.34
N SER A 54 14.17 25.36 5.51
CA SER A 54 15.55 25.68 5.84
C SER A 54 16.50 25.04 4.85
N VAL A 55 17.24 25.84 4.10
CA VAL A 55 18.25 25.37 3.15
C VAL A 55 19.64 25.73 3.67
N ARG A 56 20.59 24.80 3.54
CA ARG A 56 21.97 24.92 4.01
C ARG A 56 22.95 24.37 3.00
N LYS A 57 24.19 24.85 3.05
CA LYS A 57 25.30 24.38 2.21
C LYS A 57 24.98 24.46 0.71
N VAL A 58 24.26 25.52 0.30
CA VAL A 58 23.88 25.71 -1.10
C VAL A 58 25.13 25.98 -1.94
N SER A 59 25.32 25.20 -2.99
CA SER A 59 26.26 25.50 -4.07
C SER A 59 25.60 25.20 -5.41
N VAL A 60 25.73 26.15 -6.32
CA VAL A 60 25.18 26.07 -7.67
C VAL A 60 26.35 26.16 -8.64
N VAL A 61 26.43 25.20 -9.56
CA VAL A 61 27.48 25.13 -10.58
C VAL A 61 26.79 25.08 -11.94
N SER A 62 27.25 25.86 -12.91
CA SER A 62 26.81 25.79 -14.30
C SER A 62 28.00 25.58 -15.22
N SER A 63 27.80 24.81 -16.29
CA SER A 63 28.79 24.56 -17.35
C SER A 63 28.84 25.66 -18.41
N VAL A 64 27.80 26.50 -18.52
CA VAL A 64 27.60 27.38 -19.69
C VAL A 64 27.69 28.86 -19.35
N SER A 65 27.18 29.28 -18.19
CA SER A 65 27.17 30.69 -17.79
C SER A 65 27.09 30.84 -16.28
N PRO A 66 27.51 31.98 -15.70
CA PRO A 66 27.35 32.22 -14.26
C PRO A 66 25.87 32.04 -13.85
N PRO A 67 25.56 31.21 -12.83
CA PRO A 67 24.19 30.91 -12.48
C PRO A 67 23.46 32.17 -11.99
N ASN A 68 22.30 32.47 -12.58
CA ASN A 68 21.48 33.58 -12.13
C ASN A 68 20.62 33.14 -10.93
N HIS A 69 20.99 33.64 -9.75
CA HIS A 69 20.33 33.31 -8.49
C HIS A 69 18.88 33.82 -8.37
N ASP A 70 18.44 34.76 -9.21
CA ASP A 70 17.03 35.19 -9.28
C ASP A 70 16.12 34.14 -9.95
N LEU A 71 16.70 33.25 -10.77
CA LEU A 71 16.00 32.23 -11.56
C LEU A 71 16.02 30.84 -10.91
N ILE A 72 16.43 30.77 -9.64
CA ILE A 72 16.58 29.53 -8.89
C ILE A 72 15.93 29.73 -7.52
N GLY A 73 15.05 28.84 -7.10
CA GLY A 73 14.30 29.04 -5.86
C GLY A 73 13.30 27.95 -5.54
N PHE A 74 12.50 28.24 -4.52
CA PHE A 74 11.42 27.36 -4.05
C PHE A 74 10.07 28.04 -4.19
N PHE A 75 9.06 27.26 -4.54
CA PHE A 75 7.69 27.73 -4.67
C PHE A 75 6.70 26.64 -4.25
N LEU A 76 5.50 27.08 -3.89
CA LEU A 76 4.33 26.22 -3.72
C LEU A 76 3.42 26.42 -4.91
N ILE A 77 2.76 25.35 -5.31
CA ILE A 77 1.70 25.38 -6.31
C ILE A 77 0.54 24.53 -5.80
N SER A 78 -0.68 25.04 -5.94
CA SER A 78 -1.88 24.26 -5.64
C SER A 78 -2.13 23.22 -6.74
N ASP A 79 -2.79 22.13 -6.40
CA ASP A 79 -3.21 21.12 -7.38
C ASP A 79 -4.10 21.72 -8.49
N GLU A 80 -4.96 22.69 -8.17
CA GLU A 80 -5.81 23.39 -9.15
C GLU A 80 -4.98 24.11 -10.21
N ASN A 81 -3.92 24.80 -9.79
CA ASN A 81 -3.05 25.59 -10.66
C ASN A 81 -1.96 24.76 -11.35
N LEU A 82 -1.74 23.51 -10.92
CA LEU A 82 -0.66 22.67 -11.41
C LEU A 82 -0.79 22.37 -12.92
N LEU A 83 -2.01 22.08 -13.39
CA LEU A 83 -2.26 21.79 -14.81
C LEU A 83 -2.05 23.03 -15.68
N GLU A 84 -2.52 24.20 -15.22
CA GLU A 84 -2.35 25.47 -15.94
C GLU A 84 -0.88 25.87 -16.02
N ALA A 85 -0.14 25.83 -14.91
CA ALA A 85 1.29 26.16 -14.91
C ALA A 85 2.12 25.18 -15.75
N ALA A 86 1.76 23.89 -15.76
CA ALA A 86 2.39 22.89 -16.62
C ALA A 86 2.09 23.15 -18.10
N TYR A 87 0.86 23.55 -18.42
CA TYR A 87 0.45 23.89 -19.78
C TYR A 87 1.15 25.16 -20.29
N GLU A 88 1.26 26.21 -19.47
CA GLU A 88 2.03 27.43 -19.78
C GLU A 88 3.50 27.12 -20.05
N ALA A 89 4.11 26.24 -19.24
CA ALA A 89 5.49 25.80 -19.42
C ALA A 89 5.69 25.02 -20.74
N GLN A 90 4.71 24.21 -21.14
CA GLN A 90 4.76 23.43 -22.38
C GLN A 90 4.53 24.27 -23.63
N GLN A 91 3.60 25.22 -23.62
CA GLN A 91 3.26 26.02 -24.80
C GLN A 91 4.39 26.96 -25.26
N GLN A 92 5.28 27.38 -24.37
CA GLN A 92 6.34 28.34 -24.70
C GLN A 92 7.60 27.72 -25.34
N THR A 93 7.53 26.43 -25.69
CA THR A 93 8.57 25.71 -26.46
C THR A 93 7.84 24.91 -27.56
N PRO A 94 7.99 25.09 -28.91
CA PRO A 94 9.08 25.69 -29.70
C PRO A 94 8.60 26.46 -30.97
N GLN A 95 8.10 27.70 -30.86
CA GLN A 95 7.79 28.52 -32.06
C GLN A 95 8.15 30.01 -31.94
N ASN A 96 8.70 30.46 -30.81
CA ASN A 96 9.03 31.87 -30.60
C ASN A 96 10.51 32.16 -30.97
N PRO A 97 10.81 33.09 -31.90
CA PRO A 97 12.18 33.37 -32.36
C PRO A 97 13.12 33.94 -31.29
N ASN A 98 12.57 34.42 -30.17
CA ASN A 98 13.30 34.86 -28.99
C ASN A 98 12.80 34.07 -27.77
N PRO A 99 13.42 32.93 -27.40
CA PRO A 99 13.06 32.21 -26.19
C PRO A 99 13.66 32.95 -25.00
N ALA A 100 12.98 33.97 -24.49
CA ALA A 100 13.12 34.27 -23.08
C ALA A 100 12.61 33.02 -22.35
N SER A 101 13.53 32.20 -21.83
CA SER A 101 13.21 30.93 -21.19
C SER A 101 12.14 31.15 -20.13
N PHE A 102 10.93 30.64 -20.37
CA PHE A 102 9.86 30.68 -19.39
C PHE A 102 10.38 30.13 -18.07
N CYS A 103 10.23 30.91 -17.00
CA CYS A 103 10.62 30.47 -15.67
C CYS A 103 9.38 30.33 -14.81
N VAL A 104 9.12 29.12 -14.34
CA VAL A 104 7.98 28.80 -13.47
C VAL A 104 7.91 29.71 -12.23
N LEU A 105 9.06 30.17 -11.72
CA LEU A 105 9.15 31.09 -10.57
C LEU A 105 8.57 32.50 -10.85
N SER A 106 8.34 32.84 -12.11
CA SER A 106 7.74 34.10 -12.55
C SER A 106 6.25 33.98 -12.87
N SER A 107 5.69 32.76 -12.90
CA SER A 107 4.27 32.55 -13.19
C SER A 107 3.40 33.15 -12.07
N PRO A 108 2.28 33.82 -12.40
CA PRO A 108 1.35 34.33 -11.40
C PRO A 108 0.60 33.21 -10.66
N HIS A 109 0.61 31.99 -11.18
CA HIS A 109 -0.10 30.83 -10.62
C HIS A 109 0.67 30.14 -9.49
N VAL A 110 1.93 30.52 -9.26
CA VAL A 110 2.78 29.93 -8.20
C VAL A 110 2.94 30.87 -7.02
N TYR A 111 2.96 30.29 -5.82
CA TYR A 111 3.31 30.99 -4.60
C TYR A 111 4.82 30.86 -4.38
N LYS A 112 5.58 31.81 -4.94
CA LYS A 112 7.04 31.88 -4.78
C LYS A 112 7.42 32.14 -3.32
N LEU A 113 8.18 31.21 -2.72
CA LEU A 113 8.64 31.33 -1.33
C LEU A 113 9.86 32.24 -1.23
N PHE A 114 10.95 31.88 -1.91
CA PHE A 114 12.18 32.66 -1.97
C PHE A 114 13.05 32.22 -3.16
N THR A 115 13.99 33.09 -3.53
CA THR A 115 14.99 32.83 -4.57
C THR A 115 16.37 32.69 -3.96
N PHE A 116 17.33 32.19 -4.73
CA PHE A 116 18.69 32.02 -4.23
C PHE A 116 19.43 33.34 -4.02
N LYS A 117 18.90 34.46 -4.52
CA LYS A 117 19.36 35.81 -4.19
C LYS A 117 19.17 36.15 -2.72
N ASP A 118 18.15 35.59 -2.08
CA ASP A 118 17.81 35.85 -0.67
C ASP A 118 18.72 35.08 0.31
N LEU A 119 19.60 34.20 -0.21
CA LEU A 119 20.51 33.40 0.61
C LEU A 119 21.54 34.27 1.32
N LYS A 120 21.69 34.07 2.63
CA LYS A 120 22.76 34.69 3.43
C LYS A 120 23.77 33.61 3.79
N SER A 121 25.02 33.77 3.35
CA SER A 121 26.10 32.81 3.62
C SER A 121 25.75 31.35 3.24
N ARG A 122 25.15 31.16 2.05
CA ARG A 122 24.70 29.85 1.52
C ARG A 122 23.66 29.13 2.41
N ARG A 123 22.88 29.90 3.16
CA ARG A 123 21.82 29.42 4.04
C ARG A 123 20.60 30.31 3.95
N TYR A 124 19.44 29.74 4.21
CA TYR A 124 18.17 30.44 4.35
C TYR A 124 17.23 29.64 5.24
N SER A 125 16.45 30.31 6.08
CA SER A 125 15.47 29.67 6.95
C SER A 125 14.33 30.64 7.19
N LYS A 126 13.11 30.26 6.80
CA LYS A 126 11.92 31.08 7.02
C LYS A 126 10.67 30.20 7.07
N SER A 127 9.67 30.65 7.83
CA SER A 127 8.33 30.09 7.82
C SER A 127 7.37 31.00 7.05
N PHE A 128 6.50 30.39 6.26
CA PHE A 128 5.51 31.03 5.40
C PHE A 128 4.11 30.56 5.83
N PRO A 129 3.20 31.48 6.22
CA PRO A 129 1.82 31.13 6.51
C PRO A 129 1.04 30.90 5.21
N ILE A 130 0.11 29.94 5.23
CA ILE A 130 -0.78 29.60 4.13
C ILE A 130 -2.17 30.14 4.44
N SER A 131 -2.62 31.14 3.69
CA SER A 131 -3.91 31.78 3.90
C SER A 131 -5.07 31.06 3.20
N HIS A 132 -4.80 30.46 2.03
CA HIS A 132 -5.82 29.76 1.24
C HIS A 132 -5.73 28.25 1.48
N PRO A 133 -6.80 27.60 1.95
CA PRO A 133 -6.79 26.17 2.21
C PRO A 133 -6.91 25.39 0.91
N ASP A 134 -5.84 24.67 0.56
CA ASP A 134 -5.79 23.75 -0.57
C ASP A 134 -4.68 22.71 -0.35
N GLU A 135 -4.53 21.78 -1.28
CA GLU A 135 -3.38 20.90 -1.37
C GLU A 135 -2.28 21.52 -2.20
N TYR A 136 -1.13 21.73 -1.57
CA TYR A 136 0.03 22.36 -2.18
C TYR A 136 1.18 21.37 -2.35
N SER A 137 1.87 21.49 -3.47
CA SER A 137 3.11 20.78 -3.75
C SER A 137 4.29 21.75 -3.65
N LEU A 138 5.31 21.38 -2.88
CA LEU A 138 6.55 22.15 -2.74
C LEU A 138 7.57 21.72 -3.77
N PHE A 139 8.00 22.68 -4.58
CA PHE A 139 8.99 22.46 -5.62
C PHE A 139 10.22 23.33 -5.42
N TYR A 140 11.36 22.77 -5.79
CA TYR A 140 12.52 23.53 -6.22
C TYR A 140 12.46 23.68 -7.73
N ALA A 141 12.79 24.88 -8.24
CA ALA A 141 13.01 25.11 -9.65
C ALA A 141 14.34 25.84 -9.93
N SER A 142 14.95 25.48 -11.06
CA SER A 142 16.05 26.18 -11.69
C SER A 142 15.74 26.42 -13.16
N CYS A 143 15.57 27.68 -13.53
CA CYS A 143 15.35 28.10 -14.91
C CYS A 143 16.65 28.50 -15.63
N SER A 144 17.80 28.35 -14.96
CA SER A 144 19.11 28.59 -15.56
C SER A 144 19.61 27.35 -16.32
N PRO A 145 20.23 27.51 -17.51
CA PRO A 145 20.66 26.39 -18.34
C PRO A 145 21.83 25.62 -17.71
N GLU A 146 21.77 24.28 -17.81
CA GLU A 146 22.81 23.33 -17.38
C GLU A 146 23.34 23.55 -15.95
N VAL A 147 22.43 23.87 -15.03
CA VAL A 147 22.77 24.07 -13.61
C VAL A 147 22.71 22.75 -12.86
N LYS A 148 23.73 22.51 -12.03
CA LYS A 148 23.75 21.46 -11.01
C LYS A 148 23.70 22.08 -9.63
N VAL A 149 22.77 21.62 -8.80
CA VAL A 149 22.58 22.12 -7.43
C VAL A 149 23.04 21.09 -6.40
N THR A 150 23.73 21.57 -5.37
CA THR A 150 24.01 20.82 -4.14
C THR A 150 23.50 21.62 -2.97
N MET A 151 22.67 21.00 -2.13
CA MET A 151 22.07 21.64 -0.96
C MET A 151 21.58 20.61 0.05
N SER A 152 21.49 21.02 1.31
CA SER A 152 20.74 20.31 2.34
C SER A 152 19.47 21.08 2.65
N VAL A 153 18.31 20.46 2.48
CA VAL A 153 16.99 21.08 2.62
C VAL A 153 16.25 20.40 3.75
N ARG A 154 15.76 21.19 4.69
CA ARG A 154 14.85 20.75 5.74
C ARG A 154 13.48 21.37 5.51
N THR A 155 12.45 20.55 5.37
CA THR A 155 11.06 20.99 5.23
C THR A 155 10.25 20.51 6.42
N ALA A 156 9.29 21.33 6.84
CA ALA A 156 8.26 20.93 7.79
C ALA A 156 6.96 21.66 7.41
N MET A 157 5.94 20.89 7.06
CA MET A 157 4.60 21.38 6.75
C MET A 157 3.65 20.94 7.86
N TYR A 158 2.83 21.87 8.35
CA TYR A 158 1.88 21.56 9.41
C TYR A 158 0.70 22.53 9.40
N ASN A 159 -0.40 22.06 9.97
CA ASN A 159 -1.58 22.87 10.28
C ASN A 159 -1.60 23.17 11.78
N LEU A 160 -2.03 24.36 12.19
CA LEU A 160 -2.30 24.61 13.60
C LEU A 160 -3.72 24.14 13.96
N GLN A 161 -3.84 23.36 15.02
CA GLN A 161 -5.15 22.93 15.53
C GLN A 161 -5.88 24.11 16.15
N GLU A 162 -7.14 24.34 15.73
CA GLU A 162 -7.96 25.49 16.17
C GLU A 162 -8.15 25.56 17.70
N ARG A 163 -8.16 24.41 18.39
CA ARG A 163 -8.44 24.33 19.82
C ARG A 163 -7.25 24.71 20.71
N ASP A 164 -6.08 24.17 20.40
CA ASP A 164 -4.91 24.19 21.29
C ASP A 164 -3.69 24.89 20.67
N GLY A 165 -3.76 25.30 19.40
CA GLY A 165 -2.64 25.90 18.67
C GLY A 165 -1.45 24.95 18.45
N LYS A 166 -1.62 23.64 18.70
CA LYS A 166 -0.58 22.64 18.49
C LYS A 166 -0.40 22.34 17.00
N PRO A 167 0.83 22.10 16.54
CA PRO A 167 1.07 21.69 15.16
C PRO A 167 0.50 20.28 14.92
N ASP A 168 -0.13 20.11 13.77
CA ASP A 168 -0.57 18.85 13.19
C ASP A 168 0.20 18.66 11.89
N PHE A 169 1.16 17.75 11.91
CA PHE A 169 2.02 17.45 10.77
C PHE A 169 1.37 16.48 9.77
N LEU A 170 0.13 16.05 9.99
CA LEU A 170 -0.62 15.32 8.96
C LEU A 170 -1.40 16.28 8.07
N SER A 171 -1.48 15.94 6.80
CA SER A 171 -2.36 16.64 5.87
C SER A 171 -3.82 16.54 6.33
N VAL A 172 -4.65 17.51 5.94
CA VAL A 172 -6.08 17.54 6.33
C VAL A 172 -6.80 16.22 6.03
N GLY A 173 -6.47 15.58 4.90
CA GLY A 173 -7.04 14.30 4.49
C GLY A 173 -6.60 13.10 5.35
N GLN A 174 -5.55 13.25 6.14
CA GLN A 174 -4.93 12.19 6.94
C GLN A 174 -5.11 12.40 8.45
N THR A 175 -5.43 13.61 8.92
CA THR A 175 -5.62 13.95 10.34
C THR A 175 -6.53 13.00 11.13
N LYS A 176 -7.49 12.34 10.45
CA LYS A 176 -8.46 11.39 11.03
C LYS A 176 -7.98 9.93 11.03
N LEU A 177 -6.92 9.61 10.29
CA LEU A 177 -6.43 8.24 10.12
C LEU A 177 -6.02 7.55 11.43
N PRO A 178 -5.29 8.19 12.37
CA PRO A 178 -4.92 7.52 13.62
C PRO A 178 -6.13 6.94 14.36
N SER A 179 -7.21 7.73 14.48
CA SER A 179 -8.44 7.29 15.15
C SER A 179 -9.19 6.22 14.35
N LEU A 180 -9.19 6.32 13.02
CA LEU A 180 -9.83 5.34 12.13
C LEU A 180 -9.14 3.98 12.22
N TYR A 181 -7.81 3.96 12.15
CA TYR A 181 -7.03 2.72 12.28
C TYR A 181 -7.16 2.10 13.65
N LEU A 182 -7.15 2.92 14.72
CA LEU A 182 -7.40 2.43 16.08
C LEU A 182 -8.79 1.77 16.21
N PHE A 183 -9.83 2.38 15.63
CA PHE A 183 -11.17 1.80 15.61
C PHE A 183 -11.19 0.42 14.95
N PHE A 184 -10.63 0.29 13.75
CA PHE A 184 -10.58 -1.01 13.07
C PHE A 184 -9.67 -2.02 13.79
N ALA A 185 -8.56 -1.58 14.38
CA ALA A 185 -7.70 -2.43 15.20
C ALA A 185 -8.49 -3.08 16.34
N LEU A 186 -9.32 -2.30 17.05
CA LEU A 186 -10.21 -2.82 18.10
C LEU A 186 -11.23 -3.83 17.53
N VAL A 187 -11.85 -3.54 16.38
CA VAL A 187 -12.78 -4.48 15.72
C VAL A 187 -12.10 -5.83 15.42
N TYR A 188 -10.86 -5.81 14.92
CA TYR A 188 -10.11 -7.04 14.62
C TYR A 188 -9.65 -7.78 15.87
N ILE A 189 -9.24 -7.07 16.93
CA ILE A 189 -8.88 -7.67 18.21
C ILE A 189 -10.10 -8.35 18.87
N ILE A 190 -11.27 -7.70 18.84
CA ILE A 190 -12.53 -8.28 19.34
C ILE A 190 -12.91 -9.52 18.52
N SER A 191 -12.82 -9.42 17.18
CA SER A 191 -13.08 -10.54 16.27
C SER A 191 -12.14 -11.72 16.52
N PHE A 192 -10.87 -11.46 16.85
CA PHE A 192 -9.91 -12.48 17.26
C PHE A 192 -10.30 -13.14 18.58
N GLY A 193 -10.70 -12.35 19.60
CA GLY A 193 -11.22 -12.89 20.86
C GLY A 193 -12.42 -13.81 20.65
N PHE A 194 -13.35 -13.40 19.79
CA PHE A 194 -14.51 -14.22 19.40
C PHE A 194 -14.09 -15.51 18.66
N TRP A 195 -13.11 -15.43 17.76
CA TRP A 195 -12.59 -16.59 17.04
C TRP A 195 -11.90 -17.60 17.96
N VAL A 196 -11.10 -17.11 18.91
CA VAL A 196 -10.47 -17.94 19.95
C VAL A 196 -11.53 -18.59 20.83
N TYR A 197 -12.59 -17.86 21.19
CA TYR A 197 -13.71 -18.43 21.95
C TYR A 197 -14.39 -19.59 21.21
N LEU A 198 -14.70 -19.42 19.92
CA LEU A 198 -15.31 -20.47 19.09
C LEU A 198 -14.40 -21.68 18.93
N CYS A 199 -13.12 -21.47 18.62
CA CYS A 199 -12.16 -22.56 18.41
C CYS A 199 -11.83 -23.30 19.72
N GLY A 200 -11.62 -22.56 20.81
CA GLY A 200 -11.08 -23.10 22.06
C GLY A 200 -12.12 -23.72 22.99
N PHE A 201 -13.31 -23.12 23.09
CA PHE A 201 -14.31 -23.53 24.07
C PHE A 201 -15.47 -24.31 23.45
N LYS A 202 -15.91 -23.94 22.24
CA LYS A 202 -17.11 -24.54 21.63
C LYS A 202 -16.79 -25.77 20.78
N ASN A 203 -15.77 -25.67 19.91
CA ASN A 203 -15.51 -26.67 18.87
C ASN A 203 -14.05 -27.17 18.87
N ARG A 204 -13.52 -27.49 20.06
CA ARG A 204 -12.10 -27.88 20.25
C ARG A 204 -11.71 -29.13 19.45
N SER A 205 -12.64 -30.07 19.27
CA SER A 205 -12.47 -31.29 18.48
C SER A 205 -12.36 -31.04 16.96
N SER A 206 -12.93 -29.93 16.47
CA SER A 206 -12.94 -29.56 15.04
C SER A 206 -11.84 -28.55 14.66
N MET A 207 -10.86 -28.33 15.55
CA MET A 207 -9.82 -27.32 15.33
C MET A 207 -8.67 -27.84 14.45
N HIS A 208 -8.77 -27.55 13.15
CA HIS A 208 -7.70 -27.75 12.18
C HIS A 208 -6.64 -26.62 12.16
N ARG A 209 -5.45 -26.89 11.58
CA ARG A 209 -4.35 -25.90 11.46
C ARG A 209 -4.77 -24.64 10.69
N ILE A 210 -5.74 -24.74 9.79
CA ILE A 210 -6.28 -23.58 9.06
C ILE A 210 -6.95 -22.57 10.00
N HIS A 211 -7.69 -23.03 11.01
CA HIS A 211 -8.32 -22.13 11.98
C HIS A 211 -7.28 -21.38 12.80
N ALA A 212 -6.14 -22.01 13.09
CA ALA A 212 -5.01 -21.35 13.75
C ALA A 212 -4.34 -20.32 12.81
N LEU A 213 -4.16 -20.62 11.52
CA LEU A 213 -3.65 -19.66 10.54
C LEU A 213 -4.61 -18.48 10.31
N MET A 214 -5.92 -18.74 10.29
CA MET A 214 -6.95 -17.70 10.24
C MET A 214 -6.92 -16.84 11.52
N GLY A 215 -6.79 -17.45 12.70
CA GLY A 215 -6.58 -16.71 13.95
C GLY A 215 -5.33 -15.85 13.91
N ALA A 216 -4.21 -16.39 13.41
CA ALA A 216 -2.96 -15.66 13.22
C ALA A 216 -3.13 -14.47 12.24
N LEU A 217 -3.91 -14.64 11.17
CA LEU A 217 -4.24 -13.59 10.22
C LEU A 217 -5.04 -12.45 10.88
N LEU A 218 -6.03 -12.76 11.71
CA LEU A 218 -6.81 -11.74 12.44
C LEU A 218 -5.94 -10.92 13.40
N ILE A 219 -5.16 -11.57 14.25
CA ILE A 219 -4.33 -10.86 15.23
C ILE A 219 -3.24 -10.04 14.54
N THR A 220 -2.63 -10.58 13.48
CA THR A 220 -1.63 -9.84 12.69
C THR A 220 -2.26 -8.62 12.01
N LYS A 221 -3.50 -8.74 11.50
CA LYS A 221 -4.26 -7.60 10.94
C LYS A 221 -4.57 -6.54 12.01
N GLY A 222 -4.99 -6.96 13.21
CA GLY A 222 -5.25 -6.04 14.33
C GLY A 222 -3.99 -5.30 14.78
N LEU A 223 -2.87 -6.02 14.95
CA LEU A 223 -1.58 -5.46 15.34
C LEU A 223 -1.01 -4.51 14.27
N ASN A 224 -1.11 -4.87 12.99
CA ASN A 224 -0.76 -3.98 11.89
C ASN A 224 -1.46 -2.62 12.02
N LEU A 225 -2.79 -2.64 12.15
CA LEU A 225 -3.57 -1.40 12.25
C LEU A 225 -3.29 -0.62 13.54
N LEU A 226 -2.98 -1.31 14.63
CA LEU A 226 -2.60 -0.67 15.87
C LEU A 226 -1.26 0.08 15.73
N PHE A 227 -0.25 -0.55 15.12
CA PHE A 227 1.05 0.10 14.89
C PHE A 227 0.96 1.23 13.87
N GLU A 228 0.14 1.08 12.83
CA GLU A 228 -0.17 2.16 11.89
C GLU A 228 -0.87 3.34 12.59
N ALA A 229 -1.78 3.08 13.53
CA ALA A 229 -2.45 4.12 14.30
C ALA A 229 -1.47 4.90 15.18
N GLU A 230 -0.57 4.20 15.87
CA GLU A 230 0.47 4.80 16.71
C GLU A 230 1.47 5.60 15.86
N ASP A 231 1.96 5.02 14.76
CA ASP A 231 2.87 5.70 13.84
C ASP A 231 2.30 7.04 13.35
N GLN A 232 1.08 7.01 12.81
CA GLN A 232 0.38 8.22 12.36
C GLN A 232 0.09 9.19 13.51
N HIS A 233 -0.14 8.72 14.74
CA HIS A 233 -0.35 9.57 15.91
C HIS A 233 0.93 10.31 16.33
N TYR A 234 2.08 9.63 16.30
CA TYR A 234 3.37 10.25 16.58
C TYR A 234 3.75 11.22 15.48
N ILE A 235 3.62 10.84 14.20
CA ILE A 235 3.84 11.73 13.06
C ILE A 235 2.98 13.00 13.22
N LYS A 236 1.68 12.85 13.49
CA LYS A 236 0.77 13.97 13.73
C LYS A 236 1.28 14.97 14.77
N SER A 237 1.86 14.47 15.86
CA SER A 237 2.21 15.27 17.03
C SER A 237 3.63 15.82 17.00
N THR A 238 4.59 15.06 16.46
CA THR A 238 6.02 15.40 16.49
C THR A 238 6.63 15.62 15.11
N GLY A 239 5.91 15.24 14.05
CA GLY A 239 6.40 15.25 12.67
C GLY A 239 7.36 14.11 12.34
N THR A 240 7.51 13.13 13.24
CA THR A 240 8.46 12.00 13.10
C THR A 240 7.88 10.69 13.67
N PRO A 241 8.17 9.53 13.06
CA PRO A 241 7.56 8.24 13.40
C PRO A 241 8.15 7.55 14.63
N HIS A 242 9.32 7.99 15.12
CA HIS A 242 9.98 7.48 16.33
C HIS A 242 10.26 5.95 16.35
N GLY A 243 10.20 5.26 15.19
CA GLY A 243 10.47 3.83 15.06
C GLY A 243 9.22 2.93 15.05
N TRP A 244 8.02 3.51 15.17
CA TRP A 244 6.76 2.75 15.06
C TRP A 244 6.50 2.23 13.65
N ASP A 245 6.96 2.97 12.64
CA ASP A 245 6.99 2.60 11.23
C ASP A 245 7.61 1.20 11.00
N VAL A 246 8.66 0.84 11.73
CA VAL A 246 9.30 -0.49 11.63
C VAL A 246 8.32 -1.61 12.00
N LEU A 247 7.57 -1.43 13.08
CA LEU A 247 6.58 -2.41 13.53
C LEU A 247 5.39 -2.46 12.57
N PHE A 248 4.92 -1.29 12.12
CA PHE A 248 3.90 -1.21 11.08
C PHE A 248 4.30 -2.02 9.83
N TYR A 249 5.48 -1.76 9.25
CA TYR A 249 5.94 -2.44 8.05
C TYR A 249 6.14 -3.94 8.25
N LEU A 250 6.68 -4.36 9.39
CA LEU A 250 6.82 -5.78 9.73
C LEU A 250 5.45 -6.48 9.74
N PHE A 251 4.47 -5.91 10.44
CA PHE A 251 3.13 -6.50 10.54
C PHE A 251 2.33 -6.36 9.24
N GLN A 252 2.60 -5.34 8.41
CA GLN A 252 2.09 -5.24 7.05
C GLN A 252 2.59 -6.37 6.16
N PHE A 253 3.88 -6.65 6.20
CA PHE A 253 4.45 -7.77 5.48
C PHE A 253 3.86 -9.12 5.95
N LEU A 254 3.87 -9.37 7.26
CA LEU A 254 3.34 -10.61 7.83
C LEU A 254 1.86 -10.81 7.49
N ARG A 255 1.04 -9.75 7.60
CA ARG A 255 -0.37 -9.76 7.18
C ARG A 255 -0.50 -10.16 5.70
N GLY A 256 0.29 -9.56 4.82
CA GLY A 256 0.26 -9.85 3.39
C GLY A 256 0.54 -11.32 3.09
N VAL A 257 1.63 -11.87 3.64
CA VAL A 257 2.01 -13.28 3.45
C VAL A 257 0.96 -14.23 4.01
N LEU A 258 0.47 -13.98 5.23
CA LEU A 258 -0.56 -14.80 5.85
C LEU A 258 -1.85 -14.78 5.05
N PHE A 259 -2.27 -13.61 4.57
CA PHE A 259 -3.48 -13.45 3.77
C PHE A 259 -3.42 -14.33 2.51
N PHE A 260 -2.38 -14.20 1.70
CA PHE A 260 -2.23 -15.01 0.48
C PHE A 260 -2.08 -16.49 0.79
N THR A 261 -1.37 -16.85 1.86
CA THR A 261 -1.24 -18.25 2.30
C THR A 261 -2.60 -18.85 2.64
N VAL A 262 -3.45 -18.13 3.40
CA VAL A 262 -4.81 -18.58 3.74
C VAL A 262 -5.69 -18.72 2.50
N ILE A 263 -5.67 -17.75 1.58
CA ILE A 263 -6.43 -17.83 0.32
C ILE A 263 -6.03 -19.04 -0.51
N VAL A 264 -4.73 -19.30 -0.66
CA VAL A 264 -4.23 -20.48 -1.39
C VAL A 264 -4.65 -21.76 -0.68
N LEU A 265 -4.45 -21.87 0.64
CA LEU A 265 -4.80 -23.08 1.39
C LEU A 265 -6.29 -23.42 1.33
N ILE A 266 -7.15 -22.40 1.41
CA ILE A 266 -8.59 -22.55 1.18
C ILE A 266 -8.83 -23.03 -0.25
N GLY A 267 -8.18 -22.40 -1.22
CA GLY A 267 -8.37 -22.71 -2.63
C GLY A 267 -7.95 -24.13 -3.04
N THR A 268 -6.97 -24.70 -2.34
CA THR A 268 -6.47 -26.06 -2.56
C THR A 268 -7.23 -27.14 -1.79
N GLY A 269 -8.26 -26.79 -1.02
CA GLY A 269 -9.14 -27.77 -0.37
C GLY A 269 -8.56 -28.50 0.86
N TRP A 270 -7.73 -27.83 1.67
CA TRP A 270 -7.18 -28.29 2.96
C TRP A 270 -6.91 -29.80 3.16
N SER A 271 -6.27 -30.42 2.17
CA SER A 271 -5.50 -31.65 2.34
C SER A 271 -4.02 -31.27 2.39
N PHE A 272 -3.41 -31.36 3.56
CA PHE A 272 -1.98 -31.13 3.74
C PHE A 272 -1.24 -32.15 2.86
N LEU A 273 -0.62 -31.73 1.75
CA LEU A 273 0.26 -32.57 0.93
C LEU A 273 -0.38 -33.82 0.26
N LYS A 274 -1.58 -33.73 -0.32
CA LYS A 274 -1.91 -34.56 -1.51
C LYS A 274 -2.23 -33.65 -2.70
N PRO A 275 -1.63 -33.87 -3.88
CA PRO A 275 -1.61 -32.89 -4.95
C PRO A 275 -2.96 -32.86 -5.67
N PHE A 276 -3.89 -32.04 -5.19
CA PHE A 276 -5.04 -31.59 -6.00
C PHE A 276 -4.70 -30.36 -6.86
N LEU A 277 -3.61 -29.65 -6.56
CA LEU A 277 -3.03 -28.67 -7.49
C LEU A 277 -2.29 -29.43 -8.57
N GLN A 278 -2.72 -29.25 -9.81
CA GLN A 278 -1.97 -29.72 -10.97
C GLN A 278 -0.60 -29.01 -10.96
N ASP A 279 0.48 -29.67 -11.41
CA ASP A 279 1.84 -29.09 -11.39
C ASP A 279 1.92 -27.68 -11.99
N ARG A 280 1.01 -27.36 -12.92
CA ARG A 280 0.86 -26.04 -13.54
C ARG A 280 0.38 -24.97 -12.57
N GLU A 281 -0.62 -25.26 -11.73
CA GLU A 281 -1.18 -24.30 -10.77
C GLU A 281 -0.19 -24.02 -9.64
N LYS A 282 0.53 -25.05 -9.18
CA LYS A 282 1.63 -24.92 -8.22
C LYS A 282 2.75 -24.03 -8.78
N LYS A 283 3.11 -24.16 -10.06
CA LYS A 283 4.12 -23.30 -10.72
C LYS A 283 3.69 -21.84 -10.77
N VAL A 284 2.41 -21.55 -11.07
CA VAL A 284 1.90 -20.17 -11.07
C VAL A 284 1.98 -19.57 -9.66
N LEU A 285 1.50 -20.30 -8.64
CA LEU A 285 1.56 -19.83 -7.25
C LEU A 285 3.01 -19.66 -6.75
N MET A 286 3.92 -20.54 -7.16
CA MET A 286 5.35 -20.46 -6.82
C MET A 286 6.04 -19.22 -7.41
N VAL A 287 5.52 -18.64 -8.49
CA VAL A 287 6.02 -17.39 -9.08
C VAL A 287 5.32 -16.17 -8.49
N VAL A 288 4.00 -16.23 -8.35
CA VAL A 288 3.20 -15.09 -7.90
C VAL A 288 3.46 -14.72 -6.44
N ILE A 289 3.61 -15.69 -5.54
CA ILE A 289 3.83 -15.41 -4.11
C ILE A 289 5.16 -14.67 -3.87
N PRO A 290 6.32 -15.10 -4.41
CA PRO A 290 7.55 -14.32 -4.33
C PRO A 290 7.45 -12.94 -4.98
N LEU A 291 6.75 -12.83 -6.12
CA LEU A 291 6.58 -11.55 -6.81
C LEU A 291 5.78 -10.55 -5.96
N GLN A 292 4.73 -11.02 -5.26
CA GLN A 292 3.96 -10.19 -4.33
C GLN A 292 4.78 -9.78 -3.10
N VAL A 293 5.63 -10.67 -2.60
CA VAL A 293 6.58 -10.32 -1.54
C VAL A 293 7.53 -9.21 -2.01
N LEU A 294 8.09 -9.34 -3.22
CA LEU A 294 8.96 -8.31 -3.81
C LEU A 294 8.22 -7.00 -4.05
N ALA A 295 6.99 -7.03 -4.55
CA ALA A 295 6.16 -5.83 -4.77
C ALA A 295 5.86 -5.12 -3.44
N ASN A 296 5.55 -5.87 -2.38
CA ASN A 296 5.34 -5.30 -1.04
C ASN A 296 6.64 -4.66 -0.50
N ILE A 297 7.80 -5.31 -0.66
CA ILE A 297 9.10 -4.74 -0.26
C ILE A 297 9.38 -3.46 -1.04
N ALA A 298 9.20 -3.50 -2.36
CA ALA A 298 9.44 -2.36 -3.23
C ALA A 298 8.52 -1.18 -2.87
N SER A 299 7.24 -1.46 -2.56
CA SER A 299 6.31 -0.44 -2.08
C SER A 299 6.77 0.22 -0.78
N VAL A 300 7.35 -0.52 0.16
CA VAL A 300 7.91 0.04 1.40
C VAL A 300 9.10 0.95 1.07
N VAL A 301 10.06 0.45 0.27
CA VAL A 301 11.25 1.23 -0.12
C VAL A 301 10.87 2.51 -0.87
N THR A 302 9.87 2.46 -1.73
CA THR A 302 9.39 3.63 -2.48
C THR A 302 8.61 4.59 -1.60
N GLY A 303 7.87 4.10 -0.60
CA GLY A 303 7.31 4.93 0.45
C GLY A 303 8.39 5.72 1.19
N GLU A 304 9.46 5.05 1.61
CA GLU A 304 10.56 5.65 2.39
C GLU A 304 11.44 6.63 1.61
N THR A 305 11.54 6.44 0.29
CA THR A 305 12.39 7.27 -0.55
C THR A 305 11.75 8.56 -1.01
N GLY A 306 10.43 8.76 -0.84
CA GLY A 306 9.73 10.01 -1.14
C GLY A 306 9.80 10.50 -2.60
N PRO A 307 8.99 11.52 -2.97
CA PRO A 307 8.87 11.99 -4.36
C PRO A 307 10.11 12.73 -4.90
N PHE A 308 11.12 12.95 -4.05
CA PHE A 308 12.33 13.68 -4.41
C PHE A 308 13.31 12.83 -5.24
N ILE A 309 13.19 11.50 -5.23
CA ILE A 309 14.01 10.63 -6.07
C ILE A 309 13.53 10.68 -7.52
N GLN A 310 14.47 10.63 -8.46
CA GLN A 310 14.16 10.58 -9.89
C GLN A 310 13.27 9.36 -10.20
N ASP A 311 12.25 9.56 -11.04
CA ASP A 311 11.31 8.52 -11.47
C ASP A 311 10.44 7.89 -10.37
N TRP A 312 10.31 8.53 -9.19
CA TRP A 312 9.47 8.02 -8.09
C TRP A 312 8.02 7.74 -8.53
N VAL A 313 7.41 8.66 -9.28
CA VAL A 313 6.06 8.51 -9.84
C VAL A 313 5.98 7.30 -10.78
N THR A 314 6.99 7.14 -11.65
CA THR A 314 7.07 6.01 -12.60
C THR A 314 7.16 4.69 -11.86
N TRP A 315 7.98 4.60 -10.81
CA TRP A 315 8.08 3.41 -9.97
C TRP A 315 6.76 3.07 -9.30
N GLN A 316 6.04 4.06 -8.77
CA GLN A 316 4.73 3.83 -8.17
C GLN A 316 3.68 3.32 -9.17
N GLN A 317 3.70 3.82 -10.41
CA GLN A 317 2.87 3.30 -11.50
C GLN A 317 3.27 1.87 -11.88
N VAL A 318 4.57 1.56 -11.93
CA VAL A 318 5.07 0.20 -12.20
C VAL A 318 4.63 -0.77 -11.11
N PHE A 319 4.72 -0.41 -9.82
CA PHE A 319 4.26 -1.29 -8.75
C PHE A 319 2.76 -1.53 -8.79
N LEU A 320 1.97 -0.50 -9.10
CA LEU A 320 0.53 -0.66 -9.31
C LEU A 320 0.25 -1.63 -10.46
N LEU A 321 0.98 -1.51 -11.57
CA LEU A 321 0.84 -2.41 -12.72
C LEU A 321 1.23 -3.85 -12.36
N VAL A 322 2.31 -4.05 -11.60
CA VAL A 322 2.73 -5.36 -11.10
C VAL A 322 1.67 -5.95 -10.17
N ASP A 323 1.11 -5.18 -9.26
CA ASP A 323 0.05 -5.62 -8.34
C ASP A 323 -1.21 -6.04 -9.09
N ILE A 324 -1.66 -5.26 -10.07
CA ILE A 324 -2.81 -5.60 -10.93
C ILE A 324 -2.51 -6.87 -11.72
N THR A 325 -1.33 -6.98 -12.32
CA THR A 325 -0.92 -8.17 -13.10
C THR A 325 -0.88 -9.41 -12.22
N CYS A 326 -0.34 -9.31 -11.00
CA CYS A 326 -0.34 -10.39 -10.01
C CYS A 326 -1.76 -10.80 -9.61
N CYS A 327 -2.66 -9.83 -9.38
CA CYS A 327 -4.05 -10.11 -9.06
C CYS A 327 -4.74 -10.87 -10.21
N CYS A 328 -4.51 -10.46 -11.46
CA CYS A 328 -5.01 -11.16 -12.64
C CYS A 328 -4.38 -12.56 -12.78
N ALA A 329 -3.09 -12.73 -12.48
CA ALA A 329 -2.42 -14.02 -12.56
C ALA A 329 -2.99 -15.05 -11.56
N ILE A 330 -3.42 -14.62 -10.37
CA ILE A 330 -4.09 -15.50 -9.38
C ILE A 330 -5.44 -16.01 -9.90
N MET A 331 -6.11 -15.25 -10.77
CA MET A 331 -7.38 -15.70 -11.37
C MET A 331 -7.22 -16.95 -12.23
N PHE A 332 -6.07 -17.11 -12.87
CA PHE A 332 -5.89 -18.15 -13.88
C PHE A 332 -5.92 -19.56 -13.26
N PRO A 333 -5.16 -19.88 -12.19
CA PRO A 333 -5.31 -21.14 -11.45
C PRO A 333 -6.72 -21.35 -10.91
N ILE A 334 -7.42 -20.30 -10.49
CA ILE A 334 -8.77 -20.41 -9.93
C ILE A 334 -9.78 -20.81 -11.02
N VAL A 335 -9.77 -20.12 -12.16
CA VAL A 335 -10.64 -20.43 -13.30
C VAL A 335 -10.33 -21.81 -13.85
N TRP A 336 -9.04 -22.18 -13.89
CA TRP A 336 -8.60 -23.50 -14.34
C TRP A 336 -9.05 -24.62 -13.40
N SER A 337 -8.84 -24.47 -12.10
CA SER A 337 -9.30 -25.40 -11.06
C SER A 337 -10.82 -25.64 -11.16
N ILE A 338 -11.62 -24.58 -11.38
CA ILE A 338 -13.07 -24.70 -11.63
C ILE A 338 -13.37 -25.50 -12.90
N ARG A 339 -12.61 -25.30 -13.98
CA ARG A 339 -12.79 -26.07 -15.23
C ARG A 339 -12.46 -27.54 -15.04
N THR A 340 -11.32 -27.85 -14.40
CA THR A 340 -10.89 -29.22 -14.10
C THR A 340 -11.92 -29.93 -13.22
N LEU A 341 -12.36 -29.30 -12.13
CA LEU A 341 -13.38 -29.88 -11.25
C LEU A 341 -14.72 -30.11 -11.99
N LYS A 342 -15.07 -29.24 -12.94
CA LYS A 342 -16.27 -29.41 -13.78
C LYS A 342 -16.11 -30.57 -14.77
N GLU A 343 -14.93 -30.74 -15.36
CA GLU A 343 -14.63 -31.84 -16.27
C GLU A 343 -14.62 -33.19 -15.52
N THR A 344 -13.96 -33.27 -14.36
CA THR A 344 -13.97 -34.47 -13.51
C THR A 344 -15.38 -34.82 -13.02
N SER A 345 -16.25 -33.84 -12.76
CA SER A 345 -17.65 -34.10 -12.36
C SER A 345 -18.51 -34.73 -13.46
N LYS A 346 -18.13 -34.62 -14.74
CA LYS A 346 -18.87 -35.19 -15.86
C LYS A 346 -18.53 -36.65 -16.12
N THR A 347 -17.36 -37.10 -15.67
CA THR A 347 -16.83 -38.45 -15.90
C THR A 347 -16.98 -39.36 -14.68
N ASP A 348 -17.42 -38.83 -13.54
CA ASP A 348 -17.51 -39.52 -12.26
C ASP A 348 -18.98 -39.74 -11.88
N GLY A 349 -19.37 -40.99 -11.58
CA GLY A 349 -20.75 -41.38 -11.22
C GLY A 349 -21.31 -40.66 -9.98
N LYS A 350 -20.46 -39.94 -9.23
CA LYS A 350 -20.80 -39.07 -8.10
C LYS A 350 -21.05 -37.60 -8.48
N ALA A 351 -21.55 -37.34 -9.69
CA ALA A 351 -21.72 -36.02 -10.29
C ALA A 351 -22.38 -34.97 -9.37
N ALA A 352 -23.35 -35.36 -8.53
CA ALA A 352 -24.06 -34.43 -7.63
C ALA A 352 -23.18 -33.86 -6.48
N ARG A 353 -22.29 -34.67 -5.87
CA ARG A 353 -21.39 -34.24 -4.78
C ARG A 353 -20.27 -33.32 -5.30
N ASN A 354 -19.71 -33.63 -6.48
CA ASN A 354 -18.69 -32.79 -7.11
C ASN A 354 -19.27 -31.45 -7.61
N LEU A 355 -20.52 -31.44 -8.09
CA LEU A 355 -21.23 -30.20 -8.45
C LEU A 355 -21.49 -29.27 -7.25
N ALA A 356 -21.89 -29.82 -6.09
CA ALA A 356 -22.14 -29.03 -4.88
C ALA A 356 -20.85 -28.37 -4.35
N LYS A 357 -19.72 -29.10 -4.36
CA LYS A 357 -18.39 -28.53 -4.06
C LYS A 357 -18.04 -27.42 -5.06
N LEU A 358 -18.28 -27.62 -6.35
CA LEU A 358 -17.99 -26.65 -7.42
C LEU A 358 -18.70 -25.30 -7.22
N THR A 359 -19.98 -25.31 -6.86
CA THR A 359 -20.77 -24.07 -6.65
C THR A 359 -20.29 -23.27 -5.46
N LEU A 360 -19.90 -23.97 -4.39
CA LEU A 360 -19.50 -23.41 -3.11
C LEU A 360 -18.10 -22.76 -3.21
N PHE A 361 -17.17 -23.41 -3.91
CA PHE A 361 -15.85 -22.84 -4.22
C PHE A 361 -15.99 -21.64 -5.18
N ARG A 362 -16.82 -21.73 -6.23
CA ARG A 362 -17.02 -20.63 -7.18
C ARG A 362 -17.55 -19.35 -6.50
N GLN A 363 -18.44 -19.48 -5.52
CA GLN A 363 -18.93 -18.34 -4.74
C GLN A 363 -17.84 -17.71 -3.88
N PHE A 364 -17.09 -18.52 -3.12
CA PHE A 364 -15.96 -18.02 -2.32
C PHE A 364 -14.94 -17.29 -3.19
N TYR A 365 -14.53 -17.90 -4.30
CA TYR A 365 -13.58 -17.28 -5.23
C TYR A 365 -14.13 -16.00 -5.85
N GLY A 366 -15.39 -15.96 -6.26
CA GLY A 366 -16.02 -14.73 -6.74
C GLY A 366 -15.92 -13.58 -5.73
N VAL A 367 -16.12 -13.87 -4.45
CA VAL A 367 -15.98 -12.90 -3.35
C VAL A 367 -14.53 -12.47 -3.14
N VAL A 368 -13.56 -13.40 -3.14
CA VAL A 368 -12.11 -13.08 -3.05
C VAL A 368 -11.70 -12.12 -4.15
N VAL A 369 -12.15 -12.42 -5.37
CA VAL A 369 -11.81 -11.67 -6.57
C VAL A 369 -12.43 -10.28 -6.55
N GLY A 370 -13.72 -10.19 -6.20
CA GLY A 370 -14.39 -8.91 -5.98
C GLY A 370 -13.68 -8.05 -4.94
N TYR A 371 -13.27 -8.65 -3.82
CA TYR A 371 -12.50 -7.96 -2.77
C TYR A 371 -11.14 -7.44 -3.28
N LEU A 372 -10.38 -8.26 -4.02
CA LEU A 372 -9.09 -7.85 -4.58
C LEU A 372 -9.25 -6.71 -5.60
N TYR A 373 -10.22 -6.79 -6.51
CA TYR A 373 -10.48 -5.71 -7.47
C TYR A 373 -10.94 -4.42 -6.81
N PHE A 374 -11.81 -4.52 -5.81
CA PHE A 374 -12.26 -3.35 -5.05
C PHE A 374 -11.08 -2.67 -4.36
N THR A 375 -10.27 -3.43 -3.61
CA THR A 375 -9.14 -2.87 -2.86
C THR A 375 -7.99 -2.38 -3.72
N ARG A 376 -7.78 -2.94 -4.92
CA ARG A 376 -6.67 -2.54 -5.80
C ARG A 376 -7.02 -1.48 -6.83
N ILE A 377 -8.23 -1.50 -7.39
CA ILE A 377 -8.65 -0.56 -8.42
C ILE A 377 -9.54 0.53 -7.83
N VAL A 378 -10.64 0.13 -7.17
CA VAL A 378 -11.65 1.09 -6.72
C VAL A 378 -11.11 2.01 -5.62
N VAL A 379 -10.42 1.46 -4.62
CA VAL A 379 -9.80 2.26 -3.55
C VAL A 379 -8.72 3.20 -4.10
N PHE A 380 -7.91 2.76 -5.07
CA PHE A 380 -6.93 3.62 -5.73
C PHE A 380 -7.60 4.77 -6.51
N ALA A 381 -8.68 4.46 -7.25
CA ALA A 381 -9.47 5.47 -7.95
C ALA A 381 -10.10 6.47 -6.96
N LEU A 382 -10.65 5.98 -5.84
CA LEU A 382 -11.17 6.83 -4.77
C LEU A 382 -10.10 7.73 -4.16
N GLN A 383 -8.90 7.21 -3.91
CA GLN A 383 -7.76 8.00 -3.40
C GLN A 383 -7.38 9.14 -4.36
N THR A 384 -7.46 8.87 -5.67
CA THR A 384 -7.08 9.82 -6.73
C THR A 384 -8.16 10.87 -6.98
N ILE A 385 -9.45 10.50 -6.92
CA ILE A 385 -10.58 11.36 -7.27
C ILE A 385 -11.11 12.13 -6.04
N ALA A 386 -10.97 11.58 -4.84
CA ALA A 386 -11.43 12.24 -3.63
C ALA A 386 -10.67 13.56 -3.44
N ALA A 387 -11.42 14.63 -3.17
CA ALA A 387 -10.83 15.90 -2.78
C ALA A 387 -9.90 15.69 -1.58
N TYR A 388 -8.82 16.48 -1.50
CA TYR A 388 -7.73 16.27 -0.54
C TYR A 388 -8.23 16.13 0.92
N LYS A 389 -9.30 16.84 1.31
CA LYS A 389 -9.93 16.78 2.63
C LYS A 389 -10.59 15.43 2.96
N TYR A 390 -10.99 14.68 1.95
CA TYR A 390 -11.74 13.42 2.07
C TYR A 390 -10.91 12.19 1.72
N ARG A 391 -9.58 12.30 1.62
CA ARG A 391 -8.71 11.14 1.34
C ARG A 391 -8.84 10.02 2.37
N TRP A 392 -9.13 10.31 3.64
CA TRP A 392 -9.41 9.29 4.64
C TRP A 392 -10.59 8.35 4.27
N VAL A 393 -11.50 8.77 3.38
CA VAL A 393 -12.63 7.95 2.93
C VAL A 393 -12.17 6.74 2.12
N SER A 394 -11.10 6.84 1.33
CA SER A 394 -10.55 5.68 0.60
C SER A 394 -10.05 4.61 1.57
N VAL A 395 -9.37 5.04 2.64
CA VAL A 395 -8.90 4.17 3.72
C VAL A 395 -10.08 3.53 4.45
N MET A 396 -11.10 4.32 4.80
CA MET A 396 -12.33 3.80 5.42
C MET A 396 -12.99 2.75 4.53
N ALA A 397 -13.16 3.03 3.23
CA ALA A 397 -13.76 2.10 2.28
C ALA A 397 -12.95 0.79 2.17
N SER A 398 -11.63 0.89 2.12
CA SER A 398 -10.72 -0.26 2.10
C SER A 398 -10.86 -1.13 3.36
N GLU A 399 -10.90 -0.52 4.53
CA GLU A 399 -11.02 -1.24 5.80
C GLU A 399 -12.42 -1.81 6.04
N VAL A 400 -13.49 -1.13 5.60
CA VAL A 400 -14.85 -1.68 5.59
C VAL A 400 -14.93 -2.92 4.69
N ALA A 401 -14.40 -2.84 3.46
CA ALA A 401 -14.38 -3.98 2.55
C ALA A 401 -13.54 -5.14 3.10
N SER A 402 -12.39 -4.83 3.72
CA SER A 402 -11.55 -5.82 4.41
C SER A 402 -12.28 -6.48 5.56
N THR A 403 -13.00 -5.70 6.38
CA THR A 403 -13.77 -6.22 7.52
C THR A 403 -14.90 -7.13 7.04
N ALA A 404 -15.64 -6.71 6.00
CA ALA A 404 -16.71 -7.52 5.41
C ALA A 404 -16.17 -8.83 4.80
N PHE A 405 -15.05 -8.76 4.07
CA PHE A 405 -14.41 -9.94 3.50
C PHE A 405 -13.94 -10.92 4.58
N TYR A 406 -13.33 -10.41 5.65
CA TYR A 406 -12.87 -11.25 6.76
C TYR A 406 -14.09 -11.84 7.49
N ALA A 407 -15.12 -11.06 7.80
CA ALA A 407 -16.34 -11.60 8.41
C ALA A 407 -16.96 -12.74 7.57
N TYR A 408 -17.06 -12.57 6.25
CA TYR A 408 -17.55 -13.60 5.34
C TYR A 408 -16.67 -14.86 5.37
N MET A 409 -15.36 -14.71 5.20
CA MET A 409 -14.41 -15.83 5.21
C MET A 409 -14.44 -16.59 6.56
N PHE A 410 -14.45 -15.88 7.69
CA PHE A 410 -14.45 -16.49 9.01
C PHE A 410 -15.79 -17.16 9.34
N TYR A 411 -16.91 -16.61 8.89
CA TYR A 411 -18.21 -17.26 9.02
C TYR A 411 -18.26 -18.57 8.21
N MET A 412 -17.75 -18.55 6.98
CA MET A 412 -17.83 -19.67 6.06
C MET A 412 -16.92 -20.84 6.49
N PHE A 413 -15.69 -20.52 6.91
CA PHE A 413 -14.69 -21.50 7.35
C PHE A 413 -14.63 -21.64 8.88
N ARG A 414 -15.74 -21.36 9.58
CA ARG A 414 -15.80 -21.57 11.04
C ARG A 414 -15.59 -23.04 11.39
N PRO A 415 -14.97 -23.34 12.55
CA PRO A 415 -14.88 -24.71 13.03
C PRO A 415 -16.29 -25.20 13.38
N THR A 416 -16.77 -26.26 12.73
CA THR A 416 -18.01 -26.98 13.04
C THR A 416 -17.81 -28.46 12.76
N GLU A 417 -18.41 -29.34 13.57
CA GLU A 417 -18.24 -30.79 13.47
C GLU A 417 -18.52 -31.36 12.07
N ARG A 418 -19.46 -30.78 11.33
CA ARG A 418 -19.68 -31.05 9.90
C ARG A 418 -19.78 -29.75 9.10
N ASN A 419 -18.65 -29.07 8.88
CA ASN A 419 -18.63 -27.97 7.91
C ASN A 419 -18.70 -28.56 6.49
N GLN A 420 -19.65 -28.16 5.63
CA GLN A 420 -19.72 -28.65 4.24
C GLN A 420 -18.43 -28.38 3.43
N TYR A 421 -17.59 -27.45 3.87
CA TYR A 421 -16.25 -27.21 3.32
C TYR A 421 -15.17 -28.20 3.80
N PHE A 422 -15.39 -28.89 4.93
CA PHE A 422 -14.41 -29.81 5.57
C PHE A 422 -14.91 -31.26 5.70
N ALA A 423 -16.22 -31.51 5.70
CA ALA A 423 -16.87 -32.78 6.01
C ALA A 423 -16.93 -33.74 4.82
N ILE A 424 -15.81 -33.93 4.14
CA ILE A 424 -15.63 -35.08 3.26
C ILE A 424 -14.65 -35.98 4.01
N ASP A 425 -15.21 -36.78 4.91
CA ASP A 425 -14.44 -37.78 5.65
C ASP A 425 -14.09 -38.93 4.68
N ASP A 426 -12.92 -39.54 4.89
CA ASP A 426 -12.45 -40.67 4.07
C ASP A 426 -13.41 -41.88 4.16
N GLU A 427 -14.19 -42.01 5.24
CA GLU A 427 -15.23 -43.04 5.43
C GLU A 427 -16.41 -42.92 4.44
N ASP A 428 -16.77 -41.71 4.03
CA ASP A 428 -17.78 -41.47 2.99
C ASP A 428 -17.23 -41.78 1.58
N GLU A 429 -15.90 -41.82 1.43
CA GLU A 429 -15.21 -42.17 0.20
C GLU A 429 -15.15 -43.69 0.03
N GLU A 430 -14.86 -44.43 1.11
CA GLU A 430 -14.92 -45.90 1.17
C GLU A 430 -16.36 -46.44 1.09
N ALA A 431 -17.30 -45.92 1.88
CA ALA A 431 -18.71 -46.39 1.84
C ALA A 431 -19.35 -46.21 0.46
N ALA A 432 -18.94 -45.15 -0.25
CA ALA A 432 -19.40 -44.89 -1.60
C ALA A 432 -18.49 -45.49 -2.69
N GLN A 433 -17.38 -46.14 -2.34
CA GLN A 433 -16.64 -47.05 -3.24
C GLN A 433 -17.23 -48.47 -3.15
N VAL A 434 -17.64 -48.90 -1.96
CA VAL A 434 -18.30 -50.18 -1.72
C VAL A 434 -19.67 -50.23 -2.41
N ALA A 435 -20.49 -49.17 -2.29
CA ALA A 435 -21.78 -49.08 -2.99
C ALA A 435 -21.65 -49.08 -4.54
N LEU A 436 -20.54 -48.57 -5.08
CA LEU A 436 -20.28 -48.59 -6.52
C LEU A 436 -19.77 -49.97 -7.00
N GLN A 437 -19.01 -50.69 -6.16
CA GLN A 437 -18.64 -52.07 -6.46
C GLN A 437 -19.86 -52.99 -6.44
N GLU A 438 -20.85 -52.75 -5.58
CA GLU A 438 -22.09 -53.53 -5.56
C GLU A 438 -22.97 -53.27 -6.81
N GLU A 439 -23.02 -52.03 -7.32
CA GLU A 439 -23.74 -51.71 -8.57
C GLU A 439 -23.06 -52.24 -9.85
N ASP A 440 -21.73 -52.33 -9.90
CA ASP A 440 -20.98 -52.88 -11.05
C ASP A 440 -21.08 -54.43 -11.17
N PHE A 441 -21.59 -55.13 -10.14
CA PHE A 441 -21.81 -56.59 -10.17
C PHE A 441 -23.25 -56.99 -10.56
N GLU A 442 -24.17 -56.04 -10.73
CA GLU A 442 -25.56 -56.29 -11.16
C GLU A 442 -25.85 -55.99 -12.65
N LEU A 443 -24.82 -55.63 -13.43
CA LEU A 443 -24.84 -55.48 -14.89
C LEU A 443 -23.95 -56.56 -15.56
#